data_AF-A0A7S2N7V1-F1
#
_entry.id   AF-A0A7S2N7V1-F1
#
_cell.length_a   1.000
_cell.length_b   1.000
_cell.length_c   1.000
_cell.angle_alpha   90.00
_cell.angle_beta   90.00
_cell.angle_gamma   90.00
#
_symmetry.space_group_name_H-M   'P 1'
#
loop_
_entity.id
_entity.type
_entity.pdbx_description
1 polymer ?
#
loop_
_entity_poly.entity_id
_entity_poly.type
_entity_poly.pdbx_seq_one_letter_code
_entity_poly.pdbx_strand_id
1 'polypeptide(L)'
;SDANPMHRRIPAEVVSRRRAPPKRPAQPEKEKEPEDVIIDLKAAITLKPEARARWLSKACKMVTDGRGSSTELYNIIVSRKFASGLPDRVGRKLISIVEDSMDLFSDKQQRYLSSSDCPLMATRTRADVGLDAAFGEETVGDGDRERDTADAADAADAALAMMGNAFARVGGSDAAQRRDREERERRRAADEGEAKWQAAQDDAALRRQVADAKALARREAAKREEKQRQQDAEEEAARKQATQEEEARRRKLEEEADDIFAKALVPQPPPQRSGSRKRSRSLSAAARSGGSRSISSRTARRRAKDRKKNRRPDWQSQMSSTSSLTGSRALLLNRDYTEDLPHLPRPSSSGAPVAV
;
A
#
# COMPACT_ATOMS: atom_id res chain seq x y z
N SER A 1 26.41 26.62 58.54
CA SER A 1 27.23 27.22 57.47
C SER A 1 27.34 26.21 56.36
N ASP A 2 26.42 26.30 55.40
CA ASP A 2 26.35 25.44 54.21
C ASP A 2 27.10 26.15 53.07
N ALA A 3 28.12 25.49 52.54
CA ALA A 3 29.17 26.10 51.72
C ALA A 3 28.97 25.85 50.21
N ASN A 4 27.72 25.69 49.75
CA ASN A 4 27.43 25.51 48.33
C ASN A 4 26.61 26.67 47.73
N PRO A 5 27.27 27.79 47.35
CA PRO A 5 26.63 28.97 46.75
C PRO A 5 26.14 28.76 45.30
N MET A 6 26.20 27.53 44.77
CA MET A 6 25.90 27.20 43.37
C MET A 6 24.42 26.93 43.07
N HIS A 7 23.52 26.96 44.07
CA HIS A 7 22.08 26.81 43.84
C HIS A 7 21.36 28.12 43.45
N ARG A 8 22.09 29.10 42.90
CA ARG A 8 21.47 30.16 42.10
C ARG A 8 21.07 29.53 40.77
N ARG A 9 19.80 29.14 40.67
CA ARG A 9 19.16 28.67 39.43
C ARG A 9 19.38 29.71 38.33
N ILE A 10 20.43 29.50 37.52
CA ILE A 10 20.61 30.25 36.29
C ILE A 10 19.42 29.86 35.39
N PRO A 11 18.57 30.80 34.95
CA PRO A 11 17.54 30.48 33.98
C PRO A 11 18.23 29.90 32.75
N ALA A 12 17.94 28.66 32.42
CA ALA A 12 18.49 28.02 31.24
C ALA A 12 17.97 28.76 30.00
N GLU A 13 18.75 29.71 29.48
CA GLU A 13 18.55 30.20 28.13
C GLU A 13 18.60 28.97 27.21
N VAL A 14 17.45 28.70 26.60
CA VAL A 14 17.25 27.60 25.67
C VAL A 14 18.12 27.89 24.45
N VAL A 15 19.36 27.40 24.48
CA VAL A 15 20.28 27.43 23.34
C VAL A 15 19.61 26.64 22.22
N SER A 16 19.05 27.40 21.27
CA SER A 16 18.69 27.02 19.90
C SER A 16 18.66 25.51 19.69
N ARG A 17 17.46 24.93 19.76
CA ARG A 17 17.18 23.56 19.31
C ARG A 17 17.74 23.44 17.89
N ARG A 18 18.88 22.76 17.75
CA ARG A 18 19.44 22.40 16.45
C ARG A 18 18.32 21.66 15.71
N ARG A 19 17.69 22.35 14.76
CA ARG A 19 16.71 21.73 13.87
C ARG A 19 17.42 20.56 13.23
N ALA A 20 16.94 19.35 13.49
CA ALA A 20 17.43 18.16 12.82
C ALA A 20 17.46 18.46 11.32
N PRO A 21 18.60 18.29 10.64
CA PRO A 21 18.70 18.59 9.22
C PRO A 21 17.58 17.83 8.50
N PRO A 22 16.78 18.51 7.66
CA PRO A 22 15.65 17.90 7.00
C PRO A 22 16.14 16.64 6.28
N LYS A 23 15.60 15.50 6.71
CA LYS A 23 15.86 14.18 6.13
C LYS A 23 15.69 14.36 4.62
N ARG A 24 16.81 14.27 3.88
CA ARG A 24 16.81 14.46 2.42
C ARG A 24 15.65 13.63 1.87
N PRO A 25 14.71 14.23 1.10
CA PRO A 25 13.62 13.48 0.52
C PRO A 25 14.25 12.32 -0.24
N ALA A 26 13.86 11.11 0.13
CA ALA A 26 14.23 9.89 -0.56
C ALA A 26 14.07 10.19 -2.05
N GLN A 27 15.17 10.04 -2.80
CA GLN A 27 15.12 10.24 -4.24
C GLN A 27 13.93 9.41 -4.74
N PRO A 28 13.00 10.01 -5.50
CA PRO A 28 11.94 9.23 -6.11
C PRO A 28 12.65 8.11 -6.85
N GLU A 29 12.37 6.87 -6.44
CA GLU A 29 12.86 5.68 -7.12
C GLU A 29 12.56 5.94 -8.59
N LYS A 30 13.63 6.21 -9.36
CA LYS A 30 13.54 6.13 -10.80
C LYS A 30 12.92 4.77 -11.04
N GLU A 31 11.71 4.81 -11.59
CA GLU A 31 11.06 3.76 -12.33
C GLU A 31 12.15 2.93 -12.99
N LYS A 32 12.60 1.91 -12.26
CA LYS A 32 13.57 0.97 -12.76
C LYS A 32 12.75 0.23 -13.78
N GLU A 33 13.03 0.50 -15.05
CA GLU A 33 12.62 -0.35 -16.16
C GLU A 33 12.63 -1.79 -15.62
N PRO A 34 11.50 -2.50 -15.71
CA PRO A 34 11.29 -3.73 -14.97
C PRO A 34 12.46 -4.64 -15.27
N GLU A 35 13.41 -4.72 -14.32
CA GLU A 35 14.67 -5.44 -14.50
C GLU A 35 14.26 -6.84 -14.93
N ASP A 36 14.51 -7.19 -16.19
CA ASP A 36 14.14 -8.48 -16.75
C ASP A 36 14.85 -9.54 -15.89
N VAL A 37 14.07 -10.17 -15.04
CA VAL A 37 14.54 -11.17 -14.10
C VAL A 37 14.83 -12.43 -14.89
N ILE A 38 16.09 -12.83 -14.90
CA ILE A 38 16.53 -14.08 -15.54
C ILE A 38 15.93 -15.25 -14.73
N ILE A 39 15.10 -16.07 -15.41
CA ILE A 39 14.48 -17.27 -14.84
C ILE A 39 15.46 -18.45 -14.99
N ASP A 40 16.54 -18.44 -14.22
CA ASP A 40 17.52 -19.53 -14.17
C ASP A 40 17.66 -20.06 -12.73
N LEU A 41 17.73 -21.38 -12.59
CA LEU A 41 17.93 -22.07 -11.32
C LEU A 41 19.21 -21.60 -10.61
N LYS A 42 20.31 -21.41 -11.35
CA LYS A 42 21.58 -20.96 -10.76
C LYS A 42 21.47 -19.53 -10.21
N ALA A 43 20.81 -18.65 -10.95
CA ALA A 43 20.55 -17.29 -10.51
C ALA A 43 19.66 -17.28 -9.26
N ALA A 44 18.59 -18.08 -9.23
CA ALA A 44 17.67 -18.15 -8.10
C ALA A 44 18.33 -18.67 -6.80
N ILE A 45 19.22 -19.66 -6.90
CA ILE A 45 19.89 -20.26 -5.73
C ILE A 45 20.93 -19.32 -5.11
N THR A 46 21.66 -18.56 -5.93
CA THR A 46 22.71 -17.64 -5.45
C THR A 46 22.14 -16.43 -4.68
N LEU A 47 20.85 -16.16 -4.84
CA LEU A 47 20.15 -15.13 -4.07
C LEU A 47 19.98 -15.53 -2.60
N LYS A 48 20.08 -14.53 -1.72
CA LYS A 48 19.74 -14.67 -0.31
C LYS A 48 18.29 -15.15 -0.16
N PRO A 49 17.95 -15.97 0.85
CA PRO A 49 16.59 -16.49 1.06
C PRO A 49 15.50 -15.41 0.98
N GLU A 50 15.69 -14.26 1.63
CA GLU A 50 14.71 -13.15 1.58
C GLU A 50 14.56 -12.54 0.18
N ALA A 51 15.64 -12.52 -0.60
CA ALA A 51 15.62 -12.03 -1.98
C ALA A 51 14.94 -13.03 -2.93
N ARG A 52 14.94 -14.34 -2.62
CA ARG A 52 14.24 -15.36 -3.41
C ARG A 52 12.73 -15.13 -3.46
N ALA A 53 12.11 -14.69 -2.35
CA ALA A 53 10.68 -14.36 -2.34
C ALA A 53 10.35 -13.19 -3.29
N ARG A 54 11.16 -12.12 -3.24
CA ARG A 54 10.99 -10.97 -4.15
C ARG A 54 11.26 -11.34 -5.60
N TRP A 55 12.27 -12.19 -5.83
CA TRP A 55 12.59 -12.73 -7.15
C TRP A 55 11.43 -13.56 -7.70
N LEU A 56 10.83 -14.44 -6.89
CA LEU A 56 9.71 -15.29 -7.30
C LEU A 56 8.50 -14.45 -7.70
N SER A 57 8.12 -13.44 -6.91
CA SER A 57 7.01 -12.54 -7.27
C SER A 57 7.24 -11.81 -8.60
N LYS A 58 8.49 -11.42 -8.89
CA LYS A 58 8.84 -10.81 -10.19
C LYS A 58 8.81 -11.83 -11.32
N ALA A 59 9.31 -13.04 -11.08
CA ALA A 59 9.31 -14.12 -12.07
C ALA A 59 7.88 -14.54 -12.44
N CYS A 60 6.96 -14.67 -11.48
CA CYS A 60 5.54 -14.92 -11.77
C CYS A 60 4.93 -13.83 -12.65
N LYS A 61 5.22 -12.54 -12.36
CA LYS A 61 4.76 -11.42 -13.21
C LYS A 61 5.34 -11.50 -14.62
N MET A 62 6.62 -11.83 -14.79
CA MET A 62 7.21 -12.00 -16.12
C MET A 62 6.60 -13.16 -16.91
N VAL A 63 6.28 -14.26 -16.25
CA VAL A 63 5.57 -15.39 -16.89
C VAL A 63 4.14 -14.97 -17.27
N THR A 64 3.46 -14.21 -16.40
CA THR A 64 2.12 -13.65 -16.68
C THR A 64 2.16 -12.71 -17.90
N ASP A 65 3.21 -11.90 -18.02
CA ASP A 65 3.44 -10.99 -19.16
C ASP A 65 3.88 -11.75 -20.44
N GLY A 66 4.06 -13.07 -20.39
CA GLY A 66 4.55 -13.88 -21.51
C GLY A 66 6.04 -13.68 -21.84
N ARG A 67 6.81 -13.03 -20.96
CA ARG A 67 8.25 -12.79 -21.11
C ARG A 67 9.13 -13.92 -20.54
N GLY A 68 8.53 -14.94 -19.94
CA GLY A 68 9.23 -16.07 -19.33
C GLY A 68 8.50 -17.40 -19.51
N SER A 69 9.22 -18.51 -19.38
CA SER A 69 8.66 -19.86 -19.49
C SER A 69 8.09 -20.33 -18.14
N SER A 70 6.79 -20.64 -18.10
CA SER A 70 6.14 -21.24 -16.93
C SER A 70 6.77 -22.58 -16.54
N THR A 71 7.24 -23.35 -17.53
CA THR A 71 7.93 -24.63 -17.32
C THR A 71 9.27 -24.46 -16.60
N GLU A 72 10.05 -23.44 -16.95
CA GLU A 72 11.32 -23.14 -16.27
C GLU A 72 11.08 -22.69 -14.83
N LEU A 73 10.09 -21.82 -14.62
CA LEU A 73 9.68 -21.38 -13.29
C LEU A 73 9.26 -22.57 -12.41
N TYR A 74 8.45 -23.48 -12.94
CA TYR A 74 8.07 -24.72 -12.27
C TYR A 74 9.28 -25.57 -11.86
N ASN A 75 10.23 -25.79 -12.78
CA ASN A 75 11.44 -26.57 -12.50
C ASN A 75 12.30 -25.95 -11.38
N ILE A 76 12.31 -24.62 -11.26
CA ILE A 76 13.03 -23.93 -10.18
C ILE A 76 12.31 -24.12 -8.85
N ILE A 77 10.98 -23.95 -8.80
CA ILE A 77 10.18 -24.09 -7.57
C ILE A 77 10.26 -25.52 -7.02
N VAL A 78 10.20 -26.53 -7.89
CA VAL A 78 10.26 -27.95 -7.51
C VAL A 78 11.67 -28.39 -7.09
N SER A 79 12.70 -27.62 -7.42
CA SER A 79 14.07 -27.95 -7.07
C SER A 79 14.30 -27.91 -5.56
N ARG A 80 14.75 -29.03 -4.97
CA ARG A 80 15.14 -29.10 -3.54
C ARG A 80 16.19 -28.07 -3.16
N LYS A 81 17.07 -27.69 -4.09
CA LYS A 81 18.12 -26.68 -3.86
C LYS A 81 17.52 -25.28 -3.65
N PHE A 82 16.42 -24.98 -4.31
CA PHE A 82 15.71 -23.70 -4.14
C PHE A 82 15.00 -23.63 -2.79
N ALA A 83 14.38 -24.73 -2.35
CA ALA A 83 13.72 -24.85 -1.06
C ALA A 83 14.68 -25.00 0.14
N SER A 84 15.91 -25.48 -0.10
CA SER A 84 16.89 -25.70 0.96
C SER A 84 17.38 -24.39 1.61
N GLY A 85 17.54 -24.42 2.94
CA GLY A 85 18.07 -23.31 3.73
C GLY A 85 17.15 -22.10 3.84
N LEU A 86 15.85 -22.26 3.54
CA LEU A 86 14.85 -21.21 3.71
C LEU A 86 14.42 -21.13 5.18
N PRO A 87 14.42 -19.94 5.81
CA PRO A 87 13.73 -19.73 7.07
C PRO A 87 12.22 -19.95 6.91
N ASP A 88 11.54 -20.53 7.91
CA ASP A 88 10.10 -20.85 7.83
C ASP A 88 9.22 -19.64 7.49
N ARG A 89 9.58 -18.45 8.00
CA ARG A 89 8.91 -17.18 7.66
C ARG A 89 8.99 -16.86 6.17
N VAL A 90 10.11 -17.18 5.52
CA VAL A 90 10.31 -16.97 4.08
C VAL A 90 9.64 -18.08 3.27
N GLY A 91 9.71 -19.33 3.75
CA GLY A 91 9.02 -20.47 3.13
C GLY A 91 7.51 -20.22 3.00
N ARG A 92 6.85 -19.76 4.07
CA ARG A 92 5.42 -19.38 4.04
C ARG A 92 5.10 -18.31 3.00
N LYS A 93 5.95 -17.29 2.86
CA LYS A 93 5.78 -16.24 1.83
C LYS A 93 5.92 -16.81 0.42
N LEU A 94 6.88 -17.69 0.20
CA LEU A 94 7.06 -18.34 -1.10
C LEU A 94 5.85 -19.21 -1.45
N ILE A 95 5.33 -19.99 -0.48
CA ILE A 95 4.12 -20.80 -0.66
C ILE A 95 2.93 -19.92 -1.06
N SER A 96 2.67 -18.84 -0.32
CA SER A 96 1.59 -17.90 -0.64
C SER A 96 1.73 -17.32 -2.05
N ILE A 97 2.93 -16.93 -2.48
CA ILE A 97 3.15 -16.42 -3.86
C ILE A 97 2.85 -17.51 -4.91
N VAL A 98 3.19 -18.77 -4.64
CA VAL A 98 2.90 -19.89 -5.56
C VAL A 98 1.40 -20.18 -5.61
N GLU A 99 0.71 -20.18 -4.47
CA GLU A 99 -0.74 -20.34 -4.36
C GLU A 99 -1.49 -19.25 -5.14
N ASP A 100 -1.06 -17.98 -5.01
CA ASP A 100 -1.63 -16.85 -5.75
C ASP A 100 -1.39 -16.94 -7.27
N SER A 101 -0.38 -17.69 -7.69
CA SER A 101 0.05 -17.82 -9.10
C SER A 101 -0.24 -19.21 -9.69
N MET A 102 -1.15 -19.99 -9.10
CA MET A 102 -1.42 -21.38 -9.54
C MET A 102 -1.90 -21.46 -10.99
N ASP A 103 -2.66 -20.47 -11.45
CA ASP A 103 -3.23 -20.41 -12.80
C ASP A 103 -2.18 -20.33 -13.91
N LEU A 104 -0.92 -20.00 -13.58
CA LEU A 104 0.20 -19.96 -14.55
C LEU A 104 0.73 -21.36 -14.92
N PHE A 105 0.38 -22.37 -14.15
CA PHE A 105 0.90 -23.73 -14.29
C PHE A 105 -0.14 -24.66 -14.89
N SER A 106 0.31 -25.72 -15.57
CA SER A 106 -0.59 -26.80 -16.03
C SER A 106 -1.27 -27.49 -14.84
N ASP A 107 -2.51 -27.99 -15.01
CA ASP A 107 -3.22 -28.79 -13.99
C ASP A 107 -2.35 -29.89 -13.35
N LYS A 108 -1.50 -30.56 -14.14
CA LYS A 108 -0.60 -31.59 -13.61
C LYS A 108 0.46 -30.99 -12.68
N GLN A 109 0.99 -29.83 -13.03
CA GLN A 109 1.95 -29.08 -12.22
C GLN A 109 1.27 -28.52 -10.97
N GLN A 110 0.06 -27.95 -11.09
CA GLN A 110 -0.73 -27.45 -9.95
C GLN A 110 -0.98 -28.54 -8.91
N ARG A 111 -1.43 -29.72 -9.35
CA ARG A 111 -1.63 -30.89 -8.45
C ARG A 111 -0.36 -31.27 -7.69
N TYR A 112 0.80 -31.20 -8.35
CA TYR A 112 2.08 -31.49 -7.71
C TYR A 112 2.54 -30.36 -6.77
N LEU A 113 2.34 -29.09 -7.17
CA LEU A 113 2.68 -27.94 -6.33
C LEU A 113 1.82 -27.87 -5.07
N SER A 114 0.59 -28.36 -5.11
CA SER A 114 -0.31 -28.46 -3.95
C SER A 114 -0.09 -29.73 -3.11
N SER A 115 0.72 -30.68 -3.57
CA SER A 115 0.97 -31.92 -2.83
C SER A 115 2.05 -31.73 -1.76
N SER A 116 2.01 -32.57 -0.72
CA SER A 116 3.04 -32.63 0.31
C SER A 116 4.41 -33.09 -0.21
N ASP A 117 4.46 -33.67 -1.42
CA ASP A 117 5.70 -34.14 -2.04
C ASP A 117 6.53 -32.99 -2.64
N CYS A 118 5.91 -31.82 -2.84
CA CYS A 118 6.63 -30.63 -3.25
C CYS A 118 7.58 -30.19 -2.11
N PRO A 119 8.90 -30.06 -2.37
CA PRO A 119 9.86 -29.67 -1.33
C PRO A 119 9.53 -28.34 -0.65
N LEU A 120 8.87 -27.43 -1.36
CA LEU A 120 8.42 -26.16 -0.81
C LEU A 120 7.25 -26.36 0.17
N MET A 121 6.24 -27.16 -0.19
CA MET A 121 5.07 -27.43 0.65
C MET A 121 5.40 -28.29 1.87
N ALA A 122 6.41 -29.15 1.79
CA ALA A 122 6.90 -29.91 2.95
C ALA A 122 7.40 -29.02 4.10
N THR A 123 7.71 -27.74 3.84
CA THR A 123 8.05 -26.78 4.90
C THR A 123 6.83 -26.26 5.67
N ARG A 124 5.64 -26.28 5.05
CA ARG A 124 4.37 -25.85 5.66
C ARG A 124 3.98 -26.77 6.82
N THR A 125 4.03 -28.08 6.58
CA THR A 125 3.63 -29.08 7.57
C THR A 125 4.53 -29.09 8.80
N ARG A 126 5.80 -28.71 8.67
CA ARG A 126 6.69 -28.56 9.83
C ARG A 126 6.35 -27.35 10.69
N ALA A 127 5.88 -26.26 10.08
CA ALA A 127 5.59 -25.03 10.79
C ALA A 127 4.26 -25.08 11.55
N ASP A 128 3.20 -25.65 10.96
CA ASP A 128 1.89 -25.74 11.62
C ASP A 128 1.92 -26.63 12.87
N VAL A 129 2.74 -27.68 12.87
CA VAL A 129 2.84 -28.59 14.03
C VAL A 129 3.68 -27.99 15.17
N GLY A 130 4.47 -26.94 14.89
CA GLY A 130 5.40 -26.35 15.87
C GLY A 130 4.99 -25.01 16.47
N LEU A 131 3.99 -24.31 15.93
CA LEU A 131 3.67 -22.93 16.32
C LEU A 131 2.45 -22.78 17.24
N ASP A 132 1.53 -23.75 17.29
CA ASP A 132 0.42 -23.73 18.24
C ASP A 132 0.82 -24.11 19.68
N ALA A 133 2.05 -24.60 19.90
CA ALA A 133 2.54 -24.95 21.23
C ALA A 133 3.40 -23.85 21.90
N ALA A 134 3.79 -22.79 21.18
CA ALA A 134 4.79 -21.84 21.70
C ALA A 134 4.47 -20.35 21.51
N PHE A 135 3.37 -19.98 20.84
CA PHE A 135 2.91 -18.59 20.74
C PHE A 135 1.48 -18.45 21.25
N GLY A 136 1.29 -18.85 22.50
CA GLY A 136 0.29 -18.19 23.33
C GLY A 136 0.68 -16.72 23.47
N GLU A 137 -0.19 -15.85 22.97
CA GLU A 137 -0.49 -14.58 23.61
C GLU A 137 0.72 -13.67 23.95
N GLU A 138 1.34 -13.06 22.92
CA GLU A 138 2.01 -11.77 23.11
C GLU A 138 1.15 -10.68 22.47
N THR A 139 0.02 -10.47 23.12
CA THR A 139 -0.69 -9.20 23.14
C THR A 139 0.33 -8.14 23.51
N VAL A 140 0.57 -7.17 22.63
CA VAL A 140 1.39 -5.98 22.92
C VAL A 140 0.66 -5.17 23.99
N GLY A 141 0.89 -5.55 25.25
CA GLY A 141 0.46 -4.88 26.46
C GLY A 141 1.70 -4.63 27.30
N ASP A 142 2.23 -3.43 27.18
CA ASP A 142 3.18 -2.81 28.11
C ASP A 142 2.61 -2.95 29.54
N GLY A 143 3.21 -3.81 30.35
CA GLY A 143 2.60 -4.28 31.59
C GLY A 143 3.51 -5.19 32.40
N ASP A 144 4.66 -4.63 32.79
CA ASP A 144 5.41 -4.89 34.02
C ASP A 144 4.82 -6.00 34.93
N ARG A 145 5.37 -7.22 34.86
CA ARG A 145 5.20 -8.28 35.85
C ARG A 145 6.33 -9.32 35.75
N GLU A 146 7.37 -9.08 36.53
CA GLU A 146 8.10 -10.18 37.18
C GLU A 146 7.08 -11.01 37.98
N ARG A 147 6.98 -12.31 37.74
CA ARG A 147 6.63 -13.31 38.77
C ARG A 147 6.94 -14.74 38.33
N ASP A 148 7.81 -15.35 39.13
CA ASP A 148 7.72 -16.69 39.71
C ASP A 148 7.80 -17.91 38.80
N THR A 149 9.05 -18.33 38.57
CA THR A 149 9.43 -19.71 38.26
C THR A 149 9.55 -20.52 39.55
N ALA A 150 8.46 -21.10 40.04
CA ALA A 150 8.52 -22.03 41.17
C ALA A 150 7.29 -22.97 41.19
N ASP A 151 7.19 -23.95 40.29
CA ASP A 151 6.28 -25.09 40.46
C ASP A 151 6.65 -26.29 39.56
N ALA A 152 7.85 -26.83 39.78
CA ALA A 152 8.30 -28.09 39.18
C ALA A 152 8.41 -29.25 40.19
N ALA A 153 8.00 -29.03 41.45
CA ALA A 153 8.14 -30.02 42.52
C ALA A 153 6.86 -30.84 42.80
N ASP A 154 5.67 -30.38 42.36
CA ASP A 154 4.39 -31.01 42.71
C ASP A 154 3.92 -32.12 41.74
N ALA A 155 4.64 -32.36 40.65
CA ALA A 155 4.27 -33.40 39.68
C ALA A 155 4.57 -34.84 40.16
N ALA A 156 5.41 -35.02 41.17
CA ALA A 156 5.82 -36.34 41.66
C ALA A 156 4.84 -36.93 42.69
N ASP A 157 4.15 -36.11 43.48
CA ASP A 157 3.22 -36.60 44.53
C ASP A 157 1.84 -37.00 43.97
N ALA A 158 1.43 -36.45 42.82
CA ALA A 158 0.16 -36.81 42.17
C ALA A 158 0.14 -38.25 41.60
N ALA A 159 1.31 -38.81 41.27
CA ALA A 159 1.42 -40.16 40.71
C ALA A 159 1.24 -41.28 41.77
N LEU A 160 1.61 -41.03 43.03
CA LEU A 160 1.49 -42.03 44.10
C LEU A 160 0.05 -42.15 44.63
N ALA A 161 -0.74 -41.07 44.58
CA ALA A 161 -2.13 -41.06 45.04
C ALA A 161 -3.09 -41.84 44.11
N MET A 162 -2.75 -42.05 42.83
CA MET A 162 -3.59 -42.80 41.89
C MET A 162 -3.52 -44.33 42.05
N MET A 163 -2.47 -44.88 42.68
CA MET A 163 -2.35 -46.34 42.87
C MET A 163 -3.08 -46.89 44.11
N GLY A 164 -3.48 -46.03 45.07
CA GLY A 164 -4.08 -46.47 46.33
C GLY A 164 -5.59 -46.76 46.31
N ASN A 165 -6.32 -46.39 45.25
CA ASN A 165 -7.80 -46.38 45.26
C ASN A 165 -8.47 -47.51 44.47
N ALA A 166 -7.71 -48.52 44.04
CA ALA A 166 -8.18 -49.57 43.14
C ALA A 166 -8.91 -50.75 43.82
N PHE A 167 -9.00 -50.82 45.16
CA PHE A 167 -9.47 -52.03 45.84
C PHE A 167 -10.76 -51.89 46.70
N ALA A 168 -11.37 -50.71 46.79
CA ALA A 168 -12.53 -50.45 47.67
C ALA A 168 -13.84 -50.08 46.95
N ARG A 169 -14.03 -50.44 45.68
CA ARG A 169 -15.21 -50.06 44.87
C ARG A 169 -15.94 -51.24 44.19
N VAL A 170 -15.97 -52.40 44.82
CA VAL A 170 -16.82 -53.52 44.38
C VAL A 170 -18.04 -53.58 45.32
N GLY A 171 -19.13 -52.89 44.96
CA GLY A 171 -20.43 -53.06 45.65
C GLY A 171 -21.33 -51.84 45.80
N GLY A 172 -20.89 -50.64 45.40
CA GLY A 172 -21.68 -49.41 45.54
C GLY A 172 -22.57 -49.09 44.33
N SER A 173 -23.83 -49.56 44.36
CA SER A 173 -25.02 -49.00 43.70
C SER A 173 -24.89 -48.47 42.25
N ASP A 174 -25.26 -49.32 41.28
CA ASP A 174 -25.49 -48.98 39.85
C ASP A 174 -26.35 -47.72 39.64
N ALA A 175 -27.24 -47.41 40.59
CA ALA A 175 -28.13 -46.25 40.49
C ALA A 175 -27.39 -44.90 40.64
N ALA A 176 -26.31 -44.85 41.43
CA ALA A 176 -25.52 -43.64 41.58
C ALA A 176 -24.66 -43.34 40.35
N GLN A 177 -24.11 -44.38 39.72
CA GLN A 177 -23.33 -44.23 38.47
C GLN A 177 -24.21 -43.80 37.29
N ARG A 178 -25.46 -44.29 37.20
CA ARG A 178 -26.40 -43.85 36.17
C ARG A 178 -26.74 -42.36 36.30
N ARG A 179 -26.97 -41.85 37.52
CA ARG A 179 -27.24 -40.41 37.76
C ARG A 179 -26.03 -39.53 37.42
N ASP A 180 -24.82 -39.91 37.82
CA ASP A 180 -23.60 -39.16 37.48
C ASP A 180 -23.35 -39.14 35.97
N ARG A 181 -23.63 -40.26 35.26
CA ARG A 181 -23.54 -40.32 33.81
C ARG A 181 -24.57 -39.41 33.13
N GLU A 182 -25.82 -39.44 33.55
CA GLU A 182 -26.88 -38.58 33.01
C GLU A 182 -26.59 -37.09 33.27
N GLU A 183 -26.05 -36.73 34.44
CA GLU A 183 -25.66 -35.34 34.73
C GLU A 183 -24.50 -34.88 33.84
N ARG A 184 -23.48 -35.74 33.63
CA ARG A 184 -22.37 -35.43 32.71
C ARG A 184 -22.83 -35.31 31.26
N GLU A 185 -23.76 -36.16 30.82
CA GLU A 185 -24.34 -36.07 29.48
C GLU A 185 -25.17 -34.79 29.32
N ARG A 186 -25.93 -34.37 30.34
CA ARG A 186 -26.64 -33.08 30.35
C ARG A 186 -25.69 -31.88 30.31
N ARG A 187 -24.59 -31.91 31.07
CA ARG A 187 -23.58 -30.83 31.03
C ARG A 187 -22.91 -30.73 29.66
N ARG A 188 -22.49 -31.86 29.09
CA ARG A 188 -21.93 -31.89 27.72
C ARG A 188 -22.91 -31.36 26.68
N ALA A 189 -24.18 -31.74 26.77
CA ALA A 189 -25.21 -31.23 25.85
C ALA A 189 -25.43 -29.71 26.00
N ALA A 190 -25.32 -29.17 27.22
CA ALA A 190 -25.40 -27.73 27.45
C ALA A 190 -24.18 -26.98 26.88
N ASP A 191 -22.97 -27.50 27.14
CA ASP A 191 -21.71 -26.94 26.64
C ASP A 191 -21.65 -26.96 25.10
N GLU A 192 -22.12 -28.05 24.48
CA GLU A 192 -22.24 -28.15 23.02
C GLU A 192 -23.26 -27.15 22.43
N GLY A 193 -24.33 -26.85 23.18
CA GLY A 193 -25.32 -25.85 22.78
C GLY A 193 -24.74 -24.43 22.79
N GLU A 194 -23.98 -24.10 23.83
CA GLU A 194 -23.33 -22.80 23.95
C GLU A 194 -22.24 -22.59 22.89
N ALA A 195 -21.41 -23.62 22.64
CA ALA A 195 -20.39 -23.57 21.59
C ALA A 195 -21.00 -23.36 20.19
N LYS A 196 -22.13 -24.03 19.89
CA LYS A 196 -22.86 -23.83 18.63
C LYS A 196 -23.42 -22.42 18.50
N TRP A 197 -23.90 -21.84 19.60
CA TRP A 197 -24.44 -20.48 19.59
C TRP A 197 -23.34 -19.43 19.39
N GLN A 198 -22.20 -19.58 20.06
CA GLN A 198 -21.03 -18.72 19.85
C GLN A 198 -20.52 -18.81 18.39
N ALA A 199 -20.39 -20.02 17.84
CA ALA A 199 -20.02 -20.20 16.44
C ALA A 199 -21.00 -19.53 15.46
N ALA A 200 -22.30 -19.55 15.75
CA ALA A 200 -23.31 -18.86 14.95
C ALA A 200 -23.20 -17.33 15.07
N GLN A 201 -22.84 -16.79 16.23
CA GLN A 201 -22.57 -15.36 16.40
C GLN A 201 -21.32 -14.92 15.64
N ASP A 202 -20.25 -15.69 15.71
CA ASP A 202 -19.00 -15.39 15.01
C ASP A 202 -19.17 -15.42 13.49
N ASP A 203 -19.90 -16.42 12.96
CA ASP A 203 -20.22 -16.47 11.52
C ASP A 203 -21.09 -15.27 11.09
N ALA A 204 -22.07 -14.87 11.91
CA ALA A 204 -22.87 -13.69 11.63
C ALA A 204 -22.04 -12.39 11.66
N ALA A 205 -21.08 -12.27 12.59
CA ALA A 205 -20.17 -11.14 12.67
C ALA A 205 -19.25 -11.08 11.44
N LEU A 206 -18.70 -12.22 11.01
CA LEU A 206 -17.87 -12.32 9.82
C LEU A 206 -18.63 -11.91 8.56
N ARG A 207 -19.89 -12.37 8.40
CA ARG A 207 -20.74 -11.98 7.26
C ARG A 207 -21.01 -10.47 7.22
N ARG A 208 -21.18 -9.82 8.38
CA ARG A 208 -21.32 -8.35 8.45
C ARG A 208 -20.05 -7.65 8.00
N GLN A 209 -18.88 -8.07 8.49
CA GLN A 209 -17.60 -7.49 8.07
C GLN A 209 -17.37 -7.64 6.55
N VAL A 210 -17.70 -8.80 5.98
CA VAL A 210 -17.60 -9.04 4.54
C VAL A 210 -18.57 -8.14 3.75
N ALA A 211 -19.80 -7.95 4.25
CA ALA A 211 -20.78 -7.05 3.63
C ALA A 211 -20.32 -5.59 3.65
N ASP A 212 -19.78 -5.13 4.78
CA ASP A 212 -19.26 -3.76 4.95
C ASP A 212 -18.03 -3.52 4.07
N ALA A 213 -17.10 -4.47 4.00
CA ALA A 213 -15.94 -4.42 3.11
C ALA A 213 -16.37 -4.32 1.63
N LYS A 214 -17.39 -5.11 1.23
CA LYS A 214 -17.95 -5.05 -0.13
C LYS A 214 -18.65 -3.73 -0.42
N ALA A 215 -19.34 -3.14 0.56
CA ALA A 215 -19.97 -1.83 0.43
C ALA A 215 -18.93 -0.71 0.28
N LEU A 216 -17.85 -0.75 1.06
CA LEU A 216 -16.72 0.18 0.93
C LEU A 216 -16.03 0.07 -0.42
N ALA A 217 -15.77 -1.16 -0.90
CA ALA A 217 -15.18 -1.39 -2.22
C ALA A 217 -16.04 -0.81 -3.35
N ARG A 218 -17.38 -0.97 -3.27
CA ARG A 218 -18.31 -0.36 -4.25
C ARG A 218 -18.29 1.16 -4.21
N ARG A 219 -18.23 1.76 -3.02
CA ARG A 219 -18.14 3.22 -2.86
C ARG A 219 -16.82 3.76 -3.41
N GLU A 220 -15.72 3.06 -3.22
CA GLU A 220 -14.42 3.46 -3.77
C GLU A 220 -14.38 3.31 -5.29
N ALA A 221 -14.94 2.23 -5.84
CA ALA A 221 -15.08 2.04 -7.28
C ALA A 221 -15.89 3.16 -7.93
N ALA A 222 -17.04 3.53 -7.35
CA ALA A 222 -17.88 4.62 -7.84
C ALA A 222 -17.13 5.98 -7.82
N LYS A 223 -16.34 6.26 -6.76
CA LYS A 223 -15.51 7.47 -6.70
C LYS A 223 -14.41 7.48 -7.75
N ARG A 224 -13.81 6.33 -8.06
CA ARG A 224 -12.79 6.22 -9.11
C ARG A 224 -13.40 6.44 -10.49
N GLU A 225 -14.57 5.88 -10.76
CA GLU A 225 -15.31 6.08 -12.00
C GLU A 225 -15.72 7.55 -12.19
N GLU A 226 -16.22 8.20 -11.14
CA GLU A 226 -16.55 9.63 -11.17
C GLU A 226 -15.32 10.50 -11.45
N LYS A 227 -14.19 10.21 -10.79
CA LYS A 227 -12.93 10.91 -11.03
C LYS A 227 -12.42 10.70 -12.46
N GLN A 228 -12.54 9.48 -12.98
CA GLN A 228 -12.18 9.19 -14.37
C GLN A 228 -13.07 9.97 -15.34
N ARG A 229 -14.38 10.03 -15.10
CA ARG A 229 -15.31 10.83 -15.89
C ARG A 229 -15.00 12.33 -15.86
N GLN A 230 -14.54 12.84 -14.72
CA GLN A 230 -14.08 14.23 -14.62
C GLN A 230 -12.81 14.46 -15.44
N GLN A 231 -11.85 13.54 -15.40
CA GLN A 231 -10.62 13.62 -16.20
C GLN A 231 -10.92 13.58 -17.70
N ASP A 232 -11.80 12.68 -18.14
CA ASP A 232 -12.20 12.58 -19.54
C ASP A 232 -12.92 13.86 -20.02
N ALA A 233 -13.77 14.44 -19.16
CA ALA A 233 -14.44 15.70 -19.45
C ALA A 233 -13.46 16.90 -19.53
N GLU A 234 -12.46 16.94 -18.65
CA GLU A 234 -11.39 17.94 -18.68
C GLU A 234 -10.51 17.79 -19.95
N GLU A 235 -10.17 16.56 -20.33
CA GLU A 235 -9.42 16.30 -21.56
C GLU A 235 -10.22 16.70 -22.80
N GLU A 236 -11.52 16.40 -22.85
CA GLU A 236 -12.39 16.82 -23.95
C GLU A 236 -12.49 18.35 -24.04
N ALA A 237 -12.62 19.03 -22.89
CA ALA A 237 -12.63 20.49 -22.83
C ALA A 237 -11.30 21.08 -23.32
N ALA A 238 -10.17 20.51 -22.91
CA ALA A 238 -8.85 20.92 -23.37
C ALA A 238 -8.66 20.70 -24.87
N ARG A 239 -9.16 19.58 -25.42
CA ARG A 239 -9.16 19.33 -26.88
C ARG A 239 -9.97 20.37 -27.64
N LYS A 240 -11.17 20.73 -27.16
CA LYS A 240 -12.01 21.78 -27.76
C LYS A 240 -11.34 23.16 -27.72
N GLN A 241 -10.68 23.50 -26.61
CA GLN A 241 -9.91 24.75 -26.51
C GLN A 241 -8.75 24.76 -27.50
N ALA A 242 -7.99 23.67 -27.61
CA ALA A 242 -6.89 23.57 -28.57
C ALA A 242 -7.37 23.74 -30.02
N THR A 243 -8.51 23.15 -30.40
CA THR A 243 -9.08 23.34 -31.74
C THR A 243 -9.52 24.78 -31.98
N GLN A 244 -10.12 25.45 -30.98
CA GLN A 244 -10.52 26.85 -31.11
C GLN A 244 -9.30 27.79 -31.21
N GLU A 245 -8.24 27.51 -30.47
CA GLU A 245 -6.98 28.27 -30.56
C GLU A 245 -6.32 28.11 -31.94
N GLU A 246 -6.37 26.90 -32.52
CA GLU A 246 -5.86 26.63 -33.86
C GLU A 246 -6.68 27.37 -34.94
N GLU A 247 -8.01 27.34 -34.84
CA GLU A 247 -8.91 28.09 -35.73
C GLU A 247 -8.71 29.61 -35.61
N ALA A 248 -8.56 30.12 -34.38
CA ALA A 248 -8.27 31.55 -34.15
C ALA A 248 -6.91 31.96 -34.74
N ARG A 249 -5.89 31.09 -34.60
CA ARG A 249 -4.58 31.31 -35.19
C ARG A 249 -4.65 31.28 -36.72
N ARG A 250 -5.44 30.37 -37.29
CA ARG A 250 -5.67 30.29 -38.74
C ARG A 250 -6.36 31.55 -39.25
N ARG A 251 -7.44 31.99 -38.61
CA ARG A 251 -8.15 33.22 -38.96
C ARG A 251 -7.24 34.45 -38.92
N LYS A 252 -6.36 34.54 -37.91
CA LYS A 252 -5.38 35.63 -37.83
C LYS A 252 -4.40 35.64 -39.01
N LEU A 253 -3.94 34.47 -39.46
CA LEU A 253 -3.07 34.37 -40.64
C LEU A 253 -3.80 34.74 -41.93
N GLU A 254 -5.10 34.43 -42.03
CA GLU A 254 -5.94 34.84 -43.16
C GLU A 254 -6.13 36.37 -43.18
N GLU A 255 -6.42 37.00 -42.04
CA GLU A 255 -6.49 38.46 -41.90
C GLU A 255 -5.16 39.16 -42.24
N GLU A 256 -4.02 38.62 -41.77
CA GLU A 256 -2.68 39.14 -42.12
C GLU A 256 -2.37 38.99 -43.62
N ALA A 257 -2.84 37.92 -44.27
CA ALA A 257 -2.67 37.72 -45.71
C ALA A 257 -3.51 38.73 -46.52
N ASP A 258 -4.76 38.95 -46.12
CA ASP A 258 -5.65 39.94 -46.72
C ASP A 258 -5.11 41.36 -46.57
N ASP A 259 -4.52 41.71 -45.41
CA ASP A 259 -3.87 43.01 -45.19
C ASP A 259 -2.67 43.22 -46.12
N ILE A 260 -1.84 42.19 -46.33
CA ILE A 260 -0.72 42.24 -47.28
C ILE A 260 -1.25 42.43 -48.69
N PHE A 261 -2.32 41.72 -49.06
CA PHE A 261 -2.92 41.81 -50.38
C PHE A 261 -3.57 43.17 -50.64
N ALA A 262 -4.32 43.71 -49.67
CA ALA A 262 -4.90 45.03 -49.72
C ALA A 262 -3.83 46.12 -49.86
N LYS A 263 -2.72 46.00 -49.11
CA LYS A 263 -1.59 46.93 -49.20
C LYS A 263 -0.88 46.89 -50.56
N ALA A 264 -0.85 45.73 -51.23
CA ALA A 264 -0.28 45.60 -52.57
C ALA A 264 -1.17 46.24 -53.66
N LEU A 265 -2.49 46.28 -53.45
CA LEU A 265 -3.45 46.88 -54.37
C LEU A 265 -3.53 48.41 -54.27
N VAL A 266 -3.07 49.02 -53.17
CA VAL A 266 -2.98 50.48 -53.05
C VAL A 266 -1.90 50.99 -54.02
N PRO A 267 -2.25 51.78 -55.06
CA PRO A 267 -1.27 52.34 -55.98
C PRO A 267 -0.28 53.16 -55.19
N GLN A 268 1.01 52.78 -55.22
CA GLN A 268 2.02 53.57 -54.54
C GLN A 268 1.99 55.01 -55.10
N PRO A 269 1.90 56.03 -54.23
CA PRO A 269 2.04 57.40 -54.69
C PRO A 269 3.40 57.54 -55.38
N PRO A 270 3.47 58.26 -56.52
CA PRO A 270 4.70 58.39 -57.28
C PRO A 270 5.82 58.92 -56.35
N PRO A 271 7.04 58.37 -56.43
CA PRO A 271 8.13 58.74 -55.54
C PRO A 271 8.38 60.25 -55.68
N GLN A 272 8.01 61.01 -54.64
CA GLN A 272 8.35 62.41 -54.56
C GLN A 272 9.87 62.51 -54.48
N ARG A 273 10.49 62.97 -55.58
CA ARG A 273 11.90 63.31 -55.68
C ARG A 273 12.20 64.50 -54.76
N SER A 274 12.31 64.29 -53.45
CA SER A 274 12.84 65.30 -52.53
C SER A 274 14.36 65.14 -52.47
N GLY A 275 15.05 66.14 -53.02
CA GLY A 275 16.49 66.15 -53.16
C GLY A 275 17.27 66.15 -51.85
N SER A 276 18.52 65.71 -51.97
CA SER A 276 19.71 66.30 -51.34
C SER A 276 19.54 66.74 -49.88
N ARG A 277 20.02 65.91 -48.94
CA ARG A 277 20.81 66.43 -47.81
C ARG A 277 21.85 65.40 -47.35
N LYS A 278 23.07 65.92 -47.30
CA LYS A 278 24.35 65.30 -46.95
C LYS A 278 24.43 65.00 -45.45
N ARG A 279 25.43 64.16 -45.09
CA ARG A 279 26.06 63.95 -43.76
C ARG A 279 25.21 63.11 -42.79
N SER A 280 25.78 62.21 -41.97
CA SER A 280 27.16 62.05 -41.49
C SER A 280 27.44 60.60 -41.10
N ARG A 281 28.70 60.21 -41.35
CA ARG A 281 29.44 59.13 -40.69
C ARG A 281 29.15 59.05 -39.18
N SER A 282 28.89 57.84 -38.70
CA SER A 282 29.52 57.34 -37.47
C SER A 282 29.65 55.83 -37.56
N LEU A 283 30.88 55.42 -37.85
CA LEU A 283 31.39 54.06 -37.75
C LEU A 283 31.53 53.72 -36.26
N SER A 284 30.82 52.70 -35.79
CA SER A 284 31.19 51.88 -34.64
C SER A 284 30.74 50.47 -34.95
N ALA A 285 31.59 49.64 -35.55
CA ALA A 285 32.53 48.79 -34.82
C ALA A 285 31.80 47.93 -33.76
N ALA A 286 31.13 46.87 -34.21
CA ALA A 286 30.77 45.74 -33.36
C ALA A 286 30.96 44.43 -34.15
N ALA A 287 32.21 43.98 -34.10
CA ALA A 287 32.68 42.61 -34.13
C ALA A 287 31.84 41.53 -34.84
N ARG A 288 32.38 41.15 -36.00
CA ARG A 288 32.46 39.78 -36.50
C ARG A 288 32.59 38.76 -35.35
N SER A 289 31.66 37.81 -35.27
CA SER A 289 31.90 36.53 -34.62
C SER A 289 31.36 35.41 -35.51
N GLY A 290 32.02 35.25 -36.66
CA GLY A 290 32.05 33.99 -37.37
C GLY A 290 32.90 33.03 -36.55
N GLY A 291 32.27 32.04 -35.93
CA GLY A 291 32.90 31.07 -35.06
C GLY A 291 32.23 29.71 -35.17
N SER A 292 32.24 29.15 -36.39
CA SER A 292 32.01 27.74 -36.61
C SER A 292 33.11 26.95 -35.88
N ARG A 293 32.84 26.55 -34.63
CA ARG A 293 33.65 25.60 -33.89
C ARG A 293 32.79 24.38 -33.66
N SER A 294 33.19 23.29 -34.30
CA SER A 294 32.80 21.92 -34.04
C SER A 294 32.74 21.66 -32.53
N ILE A 295 31.53 21.73 -31.98
CA ILE A 295 31.26 21.36 -30.61
C ILE A 295 31.36 19.84 -30.55
N SER A 296 32.51 19.38 -30.07
CA SER A 296 32.73 18.04 -29.53
C SER A 296 31.48 17.53 -28.81
N SER A 297 31.03 16.34 -29.22
CA SER A 297 29.83 15.62 -28.78
C SER A 297 29.74 15.37 -27.27
N ARG A 298 30.81 15.65 -26.50
CA ARG A 298 30.83 15.56 -25.03
C ARG A 298 30.35 16.82 -24.31
N THR A 299 30.55 18.02 -24.85
CA THR A 299 30.22 19.28 -24.15
C THR A 299 28.78 19.74 -24.37
N ALA A 300 28.19 19.44 -25.54
CA ALA A 300 26.77 19.68 -25.81
C ALA A 300 25.85 18.87 -24.88
N ARG A 301 26.23 17.63 -24.52
CA ARG A 301 25.47 16.79 -23.58
C ARG A 301 25.49 17.29 -22.14
N ARG A 302 26.52 18.05 -21.72
CA ARG A 302 26.56 18.66 -20.37
C ARG A 302 25.68 19.90 -20.27
N ARG A 303 25.72 20.82 -21.24
CA ARG A 303 24.86 22.02 -21.23
C ARG A 303 23.37 21.71 -21.42
N ALA A 304 23.03 20.63 -22.13
CA ALA A 304 21.63 20.17 -22.23
C ALA A 304 21.08 19.58 -20.92
N LYS A 305 21.94 19.03 -20.05
CA LYS A 305 21.53 18.51 -18.74
C LYS A 305 21.31 19.62 -17.70
N ASP A 306 22.07 20.71 -17.75
CA ASP A 306 21.89 21.82 -16.80
C ASP A 306 20.62 22.64 -17.06
N ARG A 307 20.16 22.77 -18.31
CA ARG A 307 18.86 23.41 -18.59
C ARG A 307 17.65 22.56 -18.18
N LYS A 308 17.80 21.24 -18.04
CA LYS A 308 16.71 20.36 -17.57
C LYS A 308 16.53 20.38 -16.04
N LYS A 309 17.55 20.80 -15.27
CA LYS A 309 17.44 20.89 -13.80
C LYS A 309 16.69 22.15 -13.30
N ASN A 310 16.70 23.24 -14.08
CA ASN A 310 16.01 24.49 -13.74
C ASN A 310 14.71 24.73 -14.52
N ARG A 311 14.21 23.74 -15.27
CA ARG A 311 12.89 23.76 -15.92
C ARG A 311 11.94 22.73 -15.33
N ARG A 312 11.98 22.55 -14.00
CA ARG A 312 10.77 22.06 -13.32
C ARG A 312 9.77 23.21 -13.39
N PRO A 313 8.63 23.03 -14.04
CA PRO A 313 7.65 24.08 -14.13
C PRO A 313 7.03 24.24 -12.73
N ASP A 314 6.97 25.47 -12.28
CA ASP A 314 6.59 25.86 -10.94
C ASP A 314 5.06 25.86 -10.74
N TRP A 315 4.37 24.84 -11.26
CA TRP A 315 2.91 24.70 -11.13
C TRP A 315 2.47 24.57 -9.66
N GLN A 316 3.39 24.19 -8.77
CA GLN A 316 3.10 23.97 -7.36
C GLN A 316 3.19 25.26 -6.53
N SER A 317 3.74 26.35 -7.09
CA SER A 317 3.81 27.66 -6.43
C SER A 317 2.51 28.47 -6.54
N GLN A 318 1.62 28.12 -7.48
CA GLN A 318 0.33 28.82 -7.65
C GLN A 318 -0.83 28.28 -6.81
N MET A 319 -0.71 27.12 -6.15
CA MET A 319 -1.76 26.62 -5.23
C MET A 319 -1.47 26.89 -3.75
N SER A 320 -0.37 27.56 -3.43
CA SER A 320 0.03 27.83 -2.04
C SER A 320 -0.19 29.27 -1.57
N SER A 321 -0.74 30.17 -2.39
CA SER A 321 -0.84 31.61 -2.06
C SER A 321 -2.22 32.11 -1.60
N THR A 322 -3.19 31.24 -1.30
CA THR A 322 -4.50 31.66 -0.77
C THR A 322 -4.69 31.46 0.74
N SER A 323 -3.67 31.08 1.52
CA SER A 323 -3.82 30.91 2.98
C SER A 323 -3.22 32.04 3.84
N SER A 324 -3.21 33.28 3.35
CA SER A 324 -3.09 34.46 4.22
C SER A 324 -4.44 35.12 4.48
N LEU A 325 -5.39 34.36 5.01
CA LEU A 325 -6.52 34.90 5.76
C LEU A 325 -6.19 34.77 7.26
N THR A 326 -5.35 35.70 7.70
CA THR A 326 -5.40 36.25 9.05
C THR A 326 -6.82 36.77 9.31
N GLY A 327 -7.54 36.16 10.23
CA GLY A 327 -8.88 36.61 10.56
C GLY A 327 -9.56 35.73 11.60
N SER A 328 -9.30 36.05 12.87
CA SER A 328 -10.16 35.88 14.04
C SER A 328 -11.61 35.41 13.81
N ARG A 329 -12.09 34.57 14.74
CA ARG A 329 -13.49 34.12 14.99
C ARG A 329 -14.03 32.98 14.14
N ALA A 330 -14.03 31.78 14.74
CA ALA A 330 -15.21 30.91 14.77
C ALA A 330 -15.12 29.94 15.96
N LEU A 331 -15.36 30.49 17.16
CA LEU A 331 -15.93 29.72 18.27
C LEU A 331 -17.44 29.65 18.02
N LEU A 332 -17.93 28.71 17.21
CA LEU A 332 -19.36 28.42 17.14
C LEU A 332 -19.59 26.91 16.91
N LEU A 333 -20.05 26.27 17.99
CA LEU A 333 -21.14 25.28 18.03
C LEU A 333 -21.03 24.05 17.13
N ASN A 334 -20.53 22.96 17.72
CA ASN A 334 -21.15 21.63 17.55
C ASN A 334 -21.64 21.18 18.92
N ARG A 335 -22.70 21.85 19.37
CA ARG A 335 -23.59 21.43 20.45
C ARG A 335 -24.94 21.22 19.76
N ASP A 336 -25.47 20.01 19.88
CA ASP A 336 -26.83 19.60 19.49
C ASP A 336 -27.06 19.34 17.99
N TYR A 337 -26.45 18.27 17.46
CA TYR A 337 -27.11 17.46 16.42
C TYR A 337 -27.79 16.25 17.09
N THR A 338 -28.92 16.51 17.75
CA THR A 338 -29.98 15.52 17.89
C THR A 338 -30.64 15.39 16.53
N GLU A 339 -30.10 14.50 15.70
CA GLU A 339 -30.79 14.08 14.48
C GLU A 339 -32.05 13.29 14.87
N ASP A 340 -33.16 13.90 14.52
CA ASP A 340 -34.51 13.36 14.51
C ASP A 340 -34.52 12.08 13.65
N LEU A 341 -34.34 10.93 14.31
CA LEU A 341 -34.51 9.62 13.69
C LEU A 341 -35.99 9.43 13.34
N PRO A 342 -36.34 9.19 12.07
CA PRO A 342 -37.70 8.85 11.70
C PRO A 342 -38.11 7.59 12.45
N HIS A 343 -39.23 7.70 13.15
CA HIS A 343 -39.75 6.75 14.11
C HIS A 343 -40.10 5.45 13.36
N LEU A 344 -39.20 4.46 13.45
CA LEU A 344 -39.49 3.12 12.96
C LEU A 344 -40.64 2.55 13.81
N PRO A 345 -41.69 1.98 13.19
CA PRO A 345 -42.82 1.41 13.91
C PRO A 345 -42.33 0.28 14.82
N ARG A 346 -42.60 0.41 16.12
CA ARG A 346 -42.36 -0.66 17.09
C ARG A 346 -43.26 -1.85 16.72
N PRO A 347 -42.73 -3.08 16.59
CA PRO A 347 -43.58 -4.25 16.48
C PRO A 347 -44.37 -4.41 17.78
N SER A 348 -45.69 -4.35 17.67
CA SER A 348 -46.63 -4.63 18.75
C SER A 348 -46.43 -6.08 19.22
N SER A 349 -45.94 -6.23 20.45
CA SER A 349 -45.95 -7.51 21.16
C SER A 349 -47.40 -7.88 21.52
N SER A 350 -48.10 -8.54 20.60
CA SER A 350 -49.37 -9.22 20.91
C SER A 350 -49.38 -10.56 20.18
N GLY A 351 -49.09 -11.63 20.91
CA GLY A 351 -49.11 -12.98 20.34
C GLY A 351 -48.59 -14.01 21.33
N ALA A 352 -49.20 -14.08 22.52
CA ALA A 352 -49.08 -15.25 23.37
C ALA A 352 -49.81 -16.42 22.67
N PRO A 353 -49.17 -17.59 22.46
CA PRO A 353 -49.89 -18.78 22.04
C PRO A 353 -50.69 -19.34 23.23
N VAL A 354 -52.01 -19.32 23.09
CA VAL A 354 -52.93 -20.10 23.91
C VAL A 354 -52.71 -21.58 23.58
N ALA A 355 -52.37 -22.36 24.60
CA ALA A 355 -52.34 -23.81 24.53
C ALA A 355 -53.75 -24.36 24.40
N VAL A 356 -53.94 -25.33 23.49
CA VAL A 356 -55.03 -26.29 23.50
C VAL A 356 -54.42 -27.68 23.39
#